data_AF-R0CND9-F1
#
_entry.id   AF-R0CND9-F1
#
_cell.length_a   1.000
_cell.length_b   1.000
_cell.length_c   1.000
_cell.angle_alpha   90.00
_cell.angle_beta   90.00
_cell.angle_gamma   90.00
#
_symmetry.space_group_name_H-M   'P 1'
#
loop_
_entity.id
_entity.type
_entity.pdbx_description
1 polymer ?
#
loop_
_entity_poly.entity_id
_entity_poly.type
_entity_poly.pdbx_seq_one_letter_code
_entity_poly.pdbx_strand_id
1 'polypeptide(L)'
;MLLHYETTADAQAAAFQLQSLGRAACRLLEQCVEAQELKRAKASASAHRLSDAGFLFIRETGDLWRPEVTLSPSLAGEEALDALDQMKGSLDAINVADEKEHL
;
A
#
# COMPACT_ATOMS: atom_id res chain seq x y z
N MET A 1 12.40 -6.63 9.29
CA MET A 1 12.11 -6.32 10.70
C MET A 1 10.98 -5.31 10.67
N LEU A 2 9.86 -5.58 11.35
CA LEU A 2 8.73 -4.65 11.39
C LEU A 2 9.05 -3.53 12.41
N LEU A 3 8.65 -2.32 12.07
CA LEU A 3 8.84 -1.09 12.83
C LEU A 3 7.50 -0.49 13.27
N HIS A 4 6.44 -0.65 12.48
CA HIS A 4 5.08 -0.24 12.83
C HIS A 4 4.27 -1.37 13.46
N TYR A 5 4.18 -2.53 12.79
CA TYR A 5 3.42 -3.66 13.29
C TYR A 5 4.24 -4.48 14.29
N GLU A 6 3.60 -4.92 15.38
CA GLU A 6 4.26 -5.69 16.43
C GLU A 6 4.56 -7.13 15.99
N THR A 7 3.72 -7.70 15.12
CA THR A 7 3.87 -9.07 14.62
C THR A 7 3.67 -9.20 13.12
N THR A 8 4.21 -10.27 12.54
CA THR A 8 3.97 -10.62 11.13
C THR A 8 2.48 -10.85 10.84
N ALA A 9 1.72 -11.37 11.81
CA ALA A 9 0.28 -11.58 11.65
C ALA A 9 -0.47 -10.25 11.50
N ASP A 10 -0.05 -9.22 12.24
CA ASP A 10 -0.64 -7.88 12.14
C ASP A 10 -0.33 -7.24 10.78
N ALA A 11 0.92 -7.37 10.31
CA ALA A 11 1.31 -6.90 8.98
C ALA A 11 0.54 -7.62 7.86
N GLN A 12 0.29 -8.93 8.01
CA GLN A 12 -0.53 -9.70 7.06
C GLN A 12 -2.01 -9.29 7.11
N ALA A 13 -2.57 -9.05 8.30
CA ALA A 13 -3.94 -8.55 8.44
C ALA A 13 -4.09 -7.18 7.75
N ALA A 14 -3.10 -6.30 7.93
CA ALA A 14 -3.03 -5.03 7.22
C ALA A 14 -2.88 -5.19 5.70
N ALA A 15 -2.07 -6.14 5.24
CA ALA A 15 -1.95 -6.49 3.82
C ALA A 15 -3.29 -6.95 3.22
N PHE A 16 -4.07 -7.76 3.94
CA PHE A 16 -5.42 -8.16 3.52
C PHE A 16 -6.36 -6.95 3.47
N GLN A 17 -6.30 -6.06 4.46
CA GLN A 17 -7.07 -4.82 4.45
C GLN A 17 -6.69 -3.97 3.23
N LEU A 18 -5.40 -3.77 2.95
CA LEU A 18 -4.90 -3.06 1.77
C LEU A 18 -5.41 -3.69 0.48
N GLN A 19 -5.36 -5.02 0.35
CA GLN A 19 -5.86 -5.75 -0.82
C GLN A 19 -7.38 -5.53 -1.01
N SER A 20 -8.16 -5.49 0.08
CA SER A 20 -9.61 -5.25 0.04
C SER A 20 -9.99 -3.86 -0.47
N LEU A 21 -9.09 -2.86 -0.35
CA LEU A 21 -9.31 -1.51 -0.90
C LEU A 21 -9.23 -1.49 -2.44
N GLY A 22 -8.69 -2.56 -3.04
CA GLY A 22 -8.67 -2.83 -4.46
C GLY A 22 -7.40 -2.37 -5.17
N ARG A 23 -7.22 -2.86 -6.39
CA ARG A 23 -5.98 -2.72 -7.18
C ARG A 23 -5.52 -1.28 -7.40
N ALA A 24 -6.45 -0.34 -7.53
CA ALA A 24 -6.12 1.08 -7.72
C ALA A 24 -5.52 1.71 -6.45
N ALA A 25 -5.95 1.27 -5.27
CA ALA A 25 -5.39 1.71 -3.99
C ALA A 25 -3.99 1.11 -3.78
N CYS A 26 -3.82 -0.20 -3.99
CA CYS A 26 -2.51 -0.85 -3.94
C CYS A 26 -1.50 -0.15 -4.84
N ARG A 27 -1.86 0.08 -6.12
CA ARG A 27 -0.97 0.74 -7.09
C ARG A 27 -0.62 2.17 -6.71
N LEU A 28 -1.57 2.91 -6.12
CA LEU A 28 -1.30 4.27 -5.67
C LEU A 28 -0.33 4.27 -4.49
N LEU A 29 -0.49 3.32 -3.56
CA LEU A 29 0.42 3.16 -2.42
C LEU A 29 1.82 2.74 -2.90
N GLU A 30 1.93 1.76 -3.80
CA GLU A 30 3.20 1.37 -4.44
C GLU A 30 3.95 2.59 -5.01
N GLN A 31 3.26 3.44 -5.77
CA GLN A 31 3.84 4.66 -6.32
C GLN A 31 4.27 5.65 -5.22
N CYS A 32 3.51 5.76 -4.13
CA CYS A 32 3.86 6.64 -3.01
C CYS A 32 5.07 6.12 -2.24
N VAL A 33 5.19 4.80 -2.05
CA VAL A 33 6.34 4.18 -1.40
C VAL A 33 7.60 4.35 -2.25
N GLU A 34 7.51 4.12 -3.56
CA GLU A 34 8.64 4.30 -4.48
C GLU A 34 9.12 5.76 -4.53
N ALA A 35 8.19 6.71 -4.65
CA ALA A 35 8.54 8.13 -4.74
C ALA A 35 8.82 8.77 -3.37
N GLN A 36 8.42 8.13 -2.27
CA GLN A 36 8.32 8.65 -0.88
C GLN A 36 7.39 9.87 -0.72
N GLU A 37 7.18 10.64 -1.79
CA GLU A 37 6.27 11.77 -1.83
C GLU A 37 5.72 11.95 -3.26
N LEU A 38 4.40 11.99 -3.42
CA LEU A 38 3.73 12.28 -4.68
C LEU A 38 2.95 13.59 -4.61
N LYS A 39 3.31 14.52 -5.48
CA LYS A 39 2.60 15.78 -5.65
C LYS A 39 1.53 15.67 -6.72
N ARG A 40 0.31 16.15 -6.42
CA ARG A 40 -0.84 16.13 -7.32
C ARG A 40 -1.67 17.40 -7.16
N ALA A 41 -2.47 17.71 -8.17
CA ALA A 41 -3.41 18.83 -8.10
C ALA A 41 -4.63 18.54 -7.19
N LYS A 42 -4.94 17.26 -6.94
CA LYS A 42 -6.05 16.83 -6.08
C LYS A 42 -5.82 15.43 -5.51
N ALA A 43 -6.35 15.17 -4.33
CA ALA A 43 -6.46 13.83 -3.78
C ALA A 43 -7.48 13.01 -4.59
N SER A 44 -7.16 11.74 -4.85
CA SER A 44 -8.09 10.81 -5.49
C SER A 44 -8.95 10.10 -4.44
N ALA A 45 -10.07 9.51 -4.84
CA ALA A 45 -10.88 8.69 -3.94
C ALA A 45 -10.07 7.52 -3.33
N SER A 46 -9.13 6.94 -4.09
CA SER A 46 -8.21 5.92 -3.58
C SER A 46 -7.25 6.49 -2.54
N ALA A 47 -6.75 7.72 -2.72
CA ALA A 47 -5.90 8.38 -1.73
C ALA A 47 -6.64 8.56 -0.41
N HIS A 48 -7.89 9.04 -0.45
CA HIS A 48 -8.71 9.18 0.74
C HIS A 48 -8.94 7.83 1.44
N ARG A 49 -9.31 6.78 0.69
CA ARG A 49 -9.49 5.44 1.28
C ARG A 49 -8.22 4.89 1.93
N LEU A 50 -7.06 5.11 1.33
CA LEU A 50 -5.77 4.71 1.92
C LEU A 50 -5.48 5.53 3.19
N SER A 51 -5.80 6.83 3.18
CA SER A 51 -5.62 7.69 4.34
C SER A 51 -6.55 7.32 5.48
N ASP A 52 -7.81 7.03 5.19
CA ASP A 52 -8.81 6.59 6.18
C ASP A 52 -8.41 5.24 6.81
N ALA A 53 -7.77 4.37 6.03
CA ALA A 53 -7.20 3.10 6.50
C ALA A 53 -5.85 3.25 7.21
N GLY A 54 -5.27 4.46 7.26
CA GLY A 54 -3.99 4.74 7.91
C GLY A 54 -2.74 4.37 7.11
N PHE A 55 -2.87 4.00 5.84
CA PHE A 55 -1.74 3.58 4.99
C PHE A 55 -1.00 4.74 4.32
N LEU A 56 -1.62 5.92 4.24
CA LEU A 56 -1.09 7.07 3.51
C LEU A 56 -1.47 8.36 4.24
N PHE A 57 -0.63 9.39 4.13
CA PHE A 57 -0.94 10.73 4.59
C PHE A 57 -1.22 11.66 3.41
N ILE A 58 -2.30 12.43 3.51
CA ILE A 58 -2.65 13.49 2.58
C ILE A 58 -2.36 14.83 3.25
N ARG A 59 -1.53 15.65 2.61
CA ARG A 59 -1.31 17.05 3.00
C ARG A 59 -1.80 17.95 1.89
N GLU A 60 -2.77 18.78 2.21
CA GLU A 60 -3.25 19.82 1.31
C GLU A 60 -2.51 21.12 1.63
N THR A 61 -1.84 21.66 0.62
CA THR A 61 -1.06 22.89 0.67
C THR A 61 -1.48 23.82 -0.46
N GLY A 62 -0.92 25.03 -0.49
CA GLY A 62 -1.25 26.03 -1.50
C GLY A 62 -2.41 26.93 -1.08
N ASP A 63 -2.88 27.73 -2.03
CA ASP A 63 -3.97 28.69 -1.83
C ASP A 63 -5.22 28.29 -2.64
N LEU A 64 -6.27 29.12 -2.53
CA LEU A 64 -7.53 28.91 -3.25
C LEU A 64 -7.38 28.86 -4.78
N TRP A 65 -6.27 29.34 -5.33
CA TRP A 65 -6.03 29.47 -6.77
C TRP A 65 -5.09 28.39 -7.31
N ARG A 66 -4.22 27.85 -6.46
CA ARG A 66 -3.27 26.79 -6.77
C ARG A 66 -3.23 25.77 -5.62
N PRO A 67 -4.26 24.92 -5.52
CA PRO A 67 -4.22 23.82 -4.57
C PRO A 67 -3.13 22.83 -4.98
N GLU A 68 -2.35 22.41 -3.99
CA GLU A 68 -1.32 21.38 -4.13
C GLU A 68 -1.61 20.30 -3.09
N VAL A 69 -1.66 19.05 -3.53
CA VAL A 69 -1.86 17.91 -2.65
C VAL A 69 -0.59 17.07 -2.67
N THR A 70 -0.05 16.83 -1.50
CA THR A 70 1.11 15.98 -1.29
C THR A 70 0.66 14.69 -0.61
N LEU A 71 0.99 13.56 -1.22
CA LEU A 71 0.73 12.23 -0.70
C LEU A 71 2.05 11.64 -0.22
N SER A 72 2.08 11.10 0.99
CA SER A 72 3.26 10.42 1.53
C SER A 72 2.84 9.08 2.13
N PRO A 73 3.62 8.01 1.96
CA PRO A 73 3.31 6.73 2.58
C PRO A 73 3.41 6.86 4.10
N SER A 74 2.68 6.01 4.80
CA SER A 74 2.93 5.76 6.21
C SER A 74 3.80 4.50 6.35
N LEU A 75 4.50 4.39 7.48
CA LEU A 75 5.24 3.17 7.83
C LEU A 75 4.31 1.93 7.85
N ALA A 76 3.07 2.11 8.32
CA ALA A 76 2.03 1.09 8.31
C ALA A 76 1.68 0.63 6.88
N GLY A 77 1.66 1.57 5.93
CA GLY A 77 1.40 1.31 4.51
C GLY A 77 2.56 0.61 3.82
N GLU A 78 3.79 1.03 4.11
CA GLU A 78 5.01 0.38 3.61
C GLU A 78 5.07 -1.09 4.04
N GLU A 79 4.90 -1.35 5.34
CA GLU A 79 4.94 -2.71 5.86
C GLU A 79 3.78 -3.58 5.39
N ALA A 80 2.58 -3.01 5.24
CA ALA A 80 1.44 -3.73 4.68
C ALA A 80 1.66 -4.09 3.20
N LEU A 81 2.33 -3.22 2.44
CA LEU A 81 2.65 -3.48 1.04
C LEU A 81 3.72 -4.57 0.92
N ASP A 82 4.78 -4.51 1.73
CA ASP A 82 5.81 -5.56 1.80
C ASP A 82 5.22 -6.92 2.18
N ALA A 83 4.33 -6.96 3.17
CA ALA A 83 3.64 -8.18 3.56
C ALA A 83 2.74 -8.71 2.43
N LEU A 84 2.04 -7.82 1.71
CA LEU A 84 1.21 -8.19 0.57
C LEU A 84 2.03 -8.84 -0.55
N ASP A 85 3.21 -8.32 -0.85
CA ASP A 85 4.09 -8.86 -1.88
C ASP A 85 4.73 -10.19 -1.48
N GLN A 86 5.11 -10.36 -0.21
CA GLN A 86 5.56 -11.65 0.32
C GLN A 86 4.47 -12.73 0.22
N MET A 87 3.21 -12.36 0.47
CA MET A 87 2.07 -13.27 0.36
C MET A 87 1.82 -13.71 -1.08
N LYS A 88 1.87 -12.77 -2.04
CA LYS A 88 1.75 -13.08 -3.48
C LYS A 88 2.88 -13.99 -3.95
N GLY A 89 4.13 -13.67 -3.60
CA GLY A 89 5.29 -14.48 -3.96
C GLY A 89 5.24 -15.89 -3.37
N SER A 90 4.69 -16.04 -2.16
CA SER A 90 4.47 -17.35 -1.54
C SER A 90 3.38 -18.16 -2.26
N LEU A 91 2.29 -17.52 -2.68
CA LEU A 91 1.25 -18.17 -3.49
C LEU A 91 1.79 -18.67 -4.83
N ASP A 92 2.57 -17.82 -5.52
CA ASP A 92 3.15 -18.18 -6.81
C ASP A 92 4.14 -19.35 -6.68
N ALA A 93 4.92 -19.40 -5.59
CA ALA A 93 5.83 -20.51 -5.32
C ALA A 93 5.11 -21.84 -5.07
N ILE A 94 3.94 -21.82 -4.42
CA ILE A 94 3.13 -23.02 -4.16
C ILE A 94 2.54 -23.55 -5.47
N ASN A 95 1.99 -22.68 -6.31
CA ASN A 95 1.44 -23.08 -7.61
C ASN A 95 2.49 -23.76 -8.51
N VAL A 96 3.72 -23.22 -8.53
CA VAL A 96 4.83 -23.79 -9.32
C VAL A 96 5.31 -25.15 -8.77
N ALA A 97 5.18 -25.41 -7.47
CA ALA A 97 5.55 -26.69 -6.87
C ALA A 97 4.52 -27.79 -7.22
N ASP A 98 3.23 -27.46 -7.22
CA ASP A 98 2.14 -28.39 -7.57
C ASP A 98 2.20 -28.85 -9.04
N GLU A 99 2.58 -27.94 -9.95
CA GLU A 99 2.77 -28.25 -11.38
C GLU A 99 3.97 -29.18 -11.63
N LYS A 100 4.96 -29.21 -10.73
CA LYS A 100 6.16 -30.07 -10.88
C LYS A 100 6.00 -31.47 -10.31
N GLU A 101 5.06 -31.70 -9.40
CA GLU A 101 4.75 -33.05 -8.90
C GLU A 101 3.84 -33.85 -9.85
N HIS A 102 3.25 -33.20 -10.86
CA HIS A 102 2.37 -33.82 -11.85
C HIS A 102 3.04 -34.10 -13.21
N LEU A 103 4.36 -34.01 -13.30
CA LEU A 103 5.17 -34.27 -14.52
C LEU A 103 6.08 -35.49 -14.37
#